data_AF-A0A8K0KHR9-F1
#
_entry.id   AF-A0A8K0KHR9-F1
#
_cell.length_a   1.000
_cell.length_b   1.000
_cell.length_c   1.000
_cell.angle_alpha   90.00
_cell.angle_beta   90.00
_cell.angle_gamma   90.00
#
_symmetry.space_group_name_H-M   'P 1'
#
loop_
_entity.id
_entity.type
_entity.pdbx_description
1 polymer ?
#
loop_
_entity_poly.entity_id
_entity_poly.type
_entity_poly.pdbx_seq_one_letter_code
_entity_poly.pdbx_strand_id
1 'polypeptide(L)'
;MMLRDLLVLPWGNRSRKAHTHHWKEILDRQHQRRQRRQDMARRRTAAAQERMRLISELARKEKTKKRPGGGGGCNISGGDTDTFGMRDEDWDVYKAINREGGDSDSEEEHERLTEIEETLRRHDPEHLRSGDGNPRSGGASMDPAEGHQLHVGVERIRAPEILFQPHMLGIDQGGLSEVIECVIRQFSPEIQKELVNNVFVTGGPAALPGLIN
;
A
#
# COMPACT_ATOMS: atom_id res chain seq x y z
N MET A 1 -36.44 -16.18 25.65
CA MET A 1 -35.91 -14.90 26.17
C MET A 1 -35.07 -15.20 27.39
N MET A 2 -33.92 -14.53 27.51
CA MET A 2 -33.04 -14.46 28.70
C MET A 2 -32.18 -15.69 29.02
N LEU A 3 -31.02 -15.82 28.38
CA LEU A 3 -29.85 -16.57 28.90
C LEU A 3 -28.55 -16.13 28.17
N ARG A 4 -28.33 -14.82 28.00
CA ARG A 4 -27.06 -14.27 27.47
C ARG A 4 -26.39 -13.22 28.37
N ASP A 5 -26.97 -12.87 29.52
CA ASP A 5 -26.54 -11.70 30.30
C ASP A 5 -25.68 -12.04 31.55
N LEU A 6 -24.83 -13.06 31.48
CA LEU A 6 -24.09 -13.51 32.69
C LEU A 6 -22.58 -13.67 32.55
N LEU A 7 -21.94 -13.13 31.49
CA LEU A 7 -20.48 -13.24 31.33
C LEU A 7 -19.74 -11.98 30.88
N VAL A 8 -20.27 -10.79 31.16
CA VAL A 8 -19.47 -9.55 31.09
C VAL A 8 -19.69 -8.77 32.38
N LEU A 9 -18.80 -8.96 33.34
CA LEU A 9 -18.71 -8.05 34.49
C LEU A 9 -18.61 -6.62 33.96
N PRO A 10 -19.35 -5.64 34.52
CA PRO A 10 -19.41 -4.30 33.97
C PRO A 10 -18.02 -3.66 34.06
N TRP A 11 -17.28 -3.71 32.95
CA TRP A 11 -16.02 -3.02 32.83
C TRP A 11 -16.31 -1.53 33.10
N GLY A 12 -15.77 -1.02 34.21
CA GLY A 12 -16.21 0.24 34.79
C GLY A 12 -16.13 1.36 33.76
N ASN A 13 -17.14 2.24 33.71
CA ASN A 13 -17.21 3.35 32.74
C ASN A 13 -15.94 4.22 32.74
N ARG A 14 -15.21 4.26 33.85
CA ARG A 14 -13.89 4.91 33.98
C ARG A 14 -12.78 4.16 33.19
N SER A 15 -12.72 2.84 33.29
CA SER A 15 -11.76 2.00 32.54
C SER A 15 -12.01 2.10 31.03
N ARG A 16 -13.28 2.05 30.61
CA ARG A 16 -13.67 2.30 29.21
C ARG A 16 -13.17 3.64 28.70
N LYS A 17 -13.50 4.72 29.42
CA LYS A 17 -13.06 6.07 29.02
C LYS A 17 -11.54 6.21 28.98
N ALA A 18 -10.82 5.58 29.93
CA ALA A 18 -9.37 5.62 29.97
C ALA A 18 -8.72 4.95 28.75
N HIS A 19 -9.11 3.70 28.44
CA HIS A 19 -8.52 2.97 27.31
C HIS A 19 -8.90 3.58 25.95
N THR A 20 -10.14 4.06 25.81
CA THR A 20 -10.58 4.71 24.57
C THR A 20 -9.92 6.08 24.36
N HIS A 21 -9.66 6.83 25.42
CA HIS A 21 -8.87 8.06 25.36
C HIS A 21 -7.42 7.75 24.98
N HIS A 22 -6.81 6.74 25.60
CA HIS A 22 -5.43 6.35 25.31
C HIS A 22 -5.26 5.83 23.88
N TRP A 23 -6.22 5.04 23.38
CA TRP A 23 -6.26 4.60 21.98
C TRP A 23 -6.31 5.78 21.01
N LYS A 24 -7.18 6.77 21.25
CA LYS A 24 -7.25 7.99 20.44
C LYS A 24 -5.96 8.80 20.48
N GLU A 25 -5.34 8.91 21.66
CA GLU A 25 -4.09 9.65 21.82
C GLU A 25 -2.95 9.02 21.00
N ILE A 26 -2.84 7.69 21.01
CA ILE A 26 -1.85 6.98 20.18
C ILE A 26 -2.12 7.21 18.69
N LEU A 27 -3.38 7.13 18.26
CA LEU A 27 -3.76 7.36 16.86
C LEU A 27 -3.47 8.79 16.39
N ASP A 28 -3.78 9.80 17.21
CA ASP A 28 -3.48 11.19 16.91
C ASP A 28 -1.96 11.41 16.81
N ARG A 29 -1.19 10.77 17.69
CA ARG A 29 0.27 10.83 17.67
C ARG A 29 0.87 10.16 16.43
N GLN A 30 0.32 9.03 15.99
CA GLN A 30 0.68 8.38 14.72
C GLN A 30 0.31 9.25 13.51
N HIS A 31 -0.87 9.87 13.52
CA HIS A 31 -1.33 10.76 12.45
C HIS A 31 -0.43 11.99 12.33
N GLN A 32 -0.13 12.64 13.45
CA GLN A 32 0.80 13.77 13.53
C GLN A 32 2.21 13.38 13.05
N ARG A 33 2.70 12.18 13.38
CA ARG A 33 3.97 11.67 12.83
C ARG A 33 3.91 11.45 11.33
N ARG A 34 2.83 10.87 10.82
CA ARG A 34 2.66 10.65 9.37
C ARG A 34 2.55 11.96 8.61
N GLN A 35 1.84 12.96 9.16
CA GLN A 35 1.79 14.32 8.62
C GLN A 35 3.18 14.97 8.64
N ARG A 36 3.89 14.93 9.78
CA ARG A 36 5.27 15.44 9.88
C ARG A 36 6.21 14.77 8.88
N ARG A 37 6.15 13.44 8.71
CA ARG A 37 6.90 12.70 7.68
C ARG A 37 6.56 13.19 6.27
N GLN A 38 5.29 13.44 5.97
CA GLN A 38 4.87 13.98 4.65
C GLN A 38 5.35 15.42 4.44
N ASP A 39 5.25 16.28 5.45
CA ASP A 39 5.74 17.67 5.40
C ASP A 39 7.27 17.73 5.29
N MET A 40 7.96 16.76 5.88
CA MET A 40 9.41 16.55 5.75
C MET A 40 9.79 15.97 4.37
N ALA A 41 8.91 15.25 3.69
CA ALA A 41 9.13 14.76 2.32
C ALA A 41 8.85 15.84 1.26
N ARG A 42 8.00 16.83 1.56
CA ARG A 42 7.68 17.94 0.65
C ARG A 42 8.88 18.90 0.52
N ARG A 43 9.37 19.07 -0.71
CA ARG A 43 10.58 19.87 -1.04
C ARG A 43 10.47 21.39 -0.76
N ARG A 44 9.27 21.92 -0.51
CA ARG A 44 8.99 23.38 -0.47
C ARG A 44 8.40 23.85 0.88
N THR A 45 8.56 23.09 1.96
CA THR A 45 8.08 23.50 3.30
C THR A 45 9.13 24.32 4.06
N ALA A 46 8.70 25.16 5.01
CA ALA A 46 9.60 25.94 5.86
C ALA A 46 10.59 25.03 6.62
N ALA A 47 10.12 23.87 7.09
CA ALA A 47 10.95 22.82 7.69
C ALA A 47 11.98 22.21 6.72
N ALA A 48 11.68 22.13 5.42
CA ALA A 48 12.65 21.71 4.41
C ALA A 48 13.72 22.79 4.15
N GLN A 49 13.34 24.07 4.19
CA GLN A 49 14.27 25.18 4.04
C GLN A 49 15.23 25.29 5.23
N GLU A 50 14.75 25.06 6.46
CA GLU A 50 15.58 25.06 7.67
C GLU A 50 16.60 23.92 7.67
N ARG A 51 16.18 22.70 7.28
CA ARG A 51 17.10 21.56 7.08
C ARG A 51 18.17 21.85 6.03
N MET A 52 17.79 22.48 4.90
CA MET A 52 18.74 22.84 3.85
C MET A 52 19.74 23.91 4.32
N ARG A 53 19.30 24.86 5.16
CA ARG A 53 20.18 25.85 5.79
C ARG A 53 21.19 25.19 6.72
N LEU A 54 20.75 24.25 7.56
CA LEU A 54 21.61 23.44 8.44
C LEU A 54 22.65 22.62 7.64
N ILE A 55 22.21 21.93 6.58
CA ILE A 55 23.09 21.15 5.69
C ILE A 55 24.13 22.07 5.00
N SER A 56 23.71 23.24 4.53
CA SER A 56 24.60 24.22 3.91
C SER A 56 25.65 24.76 4.88
N GLU A 57 25.26 25.01 6.13
CA GLU A 57 26.16 25.48 7.19
C GLU A 57 27.18 24.41 7.60
N LEU A 58 26.75 23.15 7.65
CA LEU A 58 27.61 21.97 7.86
C LEU A 58 28.63 21.78 6.73
N ALA A 59 28.18 21.83 5.47
CA ALA A 59 29.07 21.72 4.31
C ALA A 59 30.09 22.87 4.22
N ARG A 60 29.74 24.07 4.72
CA ARG A 60 30.66 25.21 4.79
C ARG A 60 31.75 25.03 5.86
N LYS A 61 31.40 24.39 6.98
CA LYS A 61 32.35 24.05 8.07
C LYS A 61 33.41 23.03 7.62
N GLU A 62 33.03 22.08 6.75
CA GLU A 62 33.92 21.08 6.17
C GLU A 62 35.00 21.70 5.26
N LYS A 63 34.64 22.70 4.44
CA LYS A 63 35.59 23.43 3.58
C LYS A 63 36.63 24.25 4.35
N THR A 64 36.34 24.63 5.59
CA THR A 64 37.23 25.46 6.42
C THR A 64 38.35 24.63 7.07
N LYS A 65 38.21 23.29 7.14
CA LYS A 65 39.25 22.38 7.63
C LYS A 65 40.31 22.02 6.57
N LYS A 66 40.11 22.31 5.27
CA LYS A 66 41.17 22.21 4.26
C LYS A 66 42.11 23.42 4.38
N ARG A 67 43.36 23.15 4.76
CA ARG A 67 44.43 24.10 5.11
C ARG A 67 44.70 25.16 4.02
N PRO A 68 45.14 26.39 4.39
CA PRO A 68 45.54 27.40 3.42
C PRO A 68 46.95 27.08 2.89
N GLY A 69 47.04 26.71 1.62
CA GLY A 69 48.32 26.59 0.92
C GLY A 69 48.34 25.49 -0.12
N GLY A 70 48.09 25.85 -1.37
CA GLY A 70 48.27 24.95 -2.52
C GLY A 70 47.32 25.28 -3.65
N GLY A 71 47.73 26.20 -4.52
CA GLY A 71 47.04 26.44 -5.79
C GLY A 71 47.12 25.22 -6.71
N GLY A 72 46.06 25.00 -7.47
CA GLY A 72 46.00 23.93 -8.46
C GLY A 72 44.55 23.57 -8.73
N GLY A 73 44.00 24.06 -9.85
CA GLY A 73 42.74 23.54 -10.36
C GLY A 73 42.89 22.07 -10.76
N CYS A 74 41.87 21.28 -10.48
CA CYS A 74 41.58 20.02 -11.18
C CYS A 74 40.05 19.89 -11.24
N ASN A 75 39.50 19.88 -12.44
CA ASN A 75 39.04 18.71 -13.17
C ASN A 75 37.95 17.90 -12.46
N ILE A 76 36.77 17.94 -13.09
CA ILE A 76 35.62 17.09 -12.83
C ILE A 76 36.03 15.64 -13.14
N SER A 77 36.54 14.92 -12.15
CA SER A 77 36.76 13.47 -12.24
C SER A 77 37.20 12.89 -10.90
N GLY A 78 36.49 11.85 -10.43
CA GLY A 78 36.99 10.93 -9.41
C GLY A 78 36.41 11.18 -8.02
N GLY A 79 35.90 10.13 -7.41
CA GLY A 79 35.17 10.19 -6.15
C GLY A 79 36.00 10.76 -5.02
N ASP A 80 35.57 11.90 -4.50
CA ASP A 80 35.78 12.23 -3.10
C ASP A 80 35.14 11.09 -2.31
N THR A 81 35.95 10.23 -1.71
CA THR A 81 35.48 9.14 -0.86
C THR A 81 34.77 9.78 0.31
N ASP A 82 33.44 9.82 0.20
CA ASP A 82 32.52 10.26 1.23
C ASP A 82 32.90 9.56 2.54
N THR A 83 33.59 10.30 3.42
CA THR A 83 34.08 9.79 4.71
C THR A 83 32.98 9.94 5.78
N PHE A 84 31.80 10.40 5.37
CA PHE A 84 30.66 10.64 6.21
C PHE A 84 30.09 9.30 6.67
N GLY A 85 30.09 9.09 7.98
CA GLY A 85 29.67 7.83 8.62
C GLY A 85 30.82 6.97 9.14
N MET A 86 32.09 7.38 8.93
CA MET A 86 33.26 6.73 9.54
C MET A 86 33.57 7.24 10.96
N ARG A 87 32.96 8.35 11.40
CA ARG A 87 33.10 8.90 12.76
C ARG A 87 31.73 8.96 13.44
N ASP A 88 31.71 8.71 14.75
CA ASP A 88 30.49 8.79 15.59
C ASP A 88 29.84 10.19 15.54
N GLU A 89 30.65 11.23 15.38
CA GLU A 89 30.23 12.63 15.22
C GLU A 89 29.38 12.86 13.94
N ASP A 90 29.58 12.06 12.89
CA ASP A 90 28.79 12.17 11.66
C ASP A 90 27.36 11.63 11.87
N TRP A 91 27.14 10.74 12.85
CA TRP A 91 25.82 10.28 13.26
C TRP A 91 25.05 11.35 14.04
N ASP A 92 25.74 12.24 14.76
CA ASP A 92 25.13 13.38 15.43
C ASP A 92 24.56 14.40 14.42
N VAL A 93 25.14 14.48 13.23
CA VAL A 93 24.63 15.28 12.11
C VAL A 93 23.31 14.70 11.58
N TYR A 94 23.22 13.38 11.39
CA TYR A 94 21.95 12.71 11.05
C TYR A 94 20.89 12.91 12.13
N LYS A 95 21.25 12.78 13.41
CA LYS A 95 20.36 13.04 14.54
C LYS A 95 19.93 14.50 14.64
N ALA A 96 20.76 15.46 14.24
CA ALA A 96 20.41 16.88 14.23
C ALA A 96 19.50 17.25 13.04
N ILE A 97 19.77 16.70 11.85
CA ILE A 97 18.96 16.92 10.63
C ILE A 97 17.63 16.18 10.70
N ASN A 98 17.61 15.01 11.34
CA ASN A 98 16.45 14.13 11.47
C ASN A 98 15.98 13.99 12.92
N ARG A 99 16.23 15.01 13.75
CA ARG A 99 15.88 15.05 15.20
C ARG A 99 14.41 14.73 15.47
N GLU A 100 13.58 14.97 14.48
CA GLU A 100 12.13 14.80 14.53
C GLU A 100 11.60 13.55 13.82
N GLY A 101 12.48 12.77 13.18
CA GLY A 101 12.14 11.59 12.37
C GLY A 101 12.39 10.24 13.05
N GLY A 102 12.60 10.24 14.37
CA GLY A 102 12.94 9.05 15.15
C GLY A 102 11.95 7.89 14.98
N ASP A 103 12.48 6.76 14.51
CA ASP A 103 11.74 5.51 14.27
C ASP A 103 11.58 4.68 15.56
N SER A 104 12.42 4.94 16.58
CA SER A 104 12.49 4.15 17.82
C SER A 104 11.21 4.17 18.65
N ASP A 105 10.44 5.27 18.61
CA ASP A 105 9.17 5.40 19.34
C ASP A 105 7.98 4.74 18.60
N SER A 106 8.21 4.10 17.45
CA SER A 106 7.15 3.55 16.61
C SER A 106 6.79 2.10 16.97
N GLU A 107 7.77 1.28 17.33
CA GLU A 107 7.57 -0.13 17.70
C GLU A 107 6.88 -0.25 19.07
N GLU A 108 7.37 0.49 20.08
CA GLU A 108 6.80 0.48 21.44
C GLU A 108 5.34 0.98 21.47
N GLU A 109 5.00 1.96 20.63
CA GLU A 109 3.63 2.43 20.52
C GLU A 109 2.72 1.48 19.76
N HIS A 110 3.25 0.75 18.78
CA HIS A 110 2.48 -0.26 18.06
C HIS A 110 2.13 -1.44 18.98
N GLU A 111 3.06 -1.84 19.84
CA GLU A 111 2.84 -2.86 20.86
C GLU A 111 1.76 -2.40 21.87
N ARG A 112 1.87 -1.17 22.39
CA ARG A 112 0.85 -0.56 23.27
C ARG A 112 -0.53 -0.46 22.60
N LEU A 113 -0.58 -0.10 21.32
CA LEU A 113 -1.83 -0.01 20.58
C LEU A 113 -2.48 -1.39 20.46
N THR A 114 -1.69 -2.42 20.19
CA THR A 114 -2.15 -3.82 20.08
C THR A 114 -2.72 -4.32 21.41
N GLU A 115 -2.05 -4.05 22.52
CA GLU A 115 -2.52 -4.43 23.86
C GLU A 115 -3.85 -3.74 24.22
N ILE A 116 -3.98 -2.45 23.89
CA ILE A 116 -5.20 -1.68 24.15
C ILE A 116 -6.34 -2.15 23.24
N GLU A 117 -6.07 -2.42 21.97
CA GLU A 117 -7.05 -2.99 21.04
C GLU A 117 -7.53 -4.37 21.49
N GLU A 118 -6.64 -5.22 21.97
CA GLU A 118 -7.00 -6.54 22.48
C GLU A 118 -7.87 -6.43 23.75
N THR A 119 -7.52 -5.51 24.65
CA THR A 119 -8.30 -5.24 25.86
C THR A 119 -9.70 -4.70 25.52
N LEU A 120 -9.80 -3.76 24.58
CA LEU A 120 -11.07 -3.22 24.11
C LEU A 120 -11.91 -4.29 23.39
N ARG A 121 -11.30 -5.16 22.59
CA ARG A 121 -12.00 -6.26 21.90
C ARG A 121 -12.61 -7.26 22.87
N ARG A 122 -11.93 -7.58 23.98
CA ARG A 122 -12.40 -8.53 25.00
C ARG A 122 -13.54 -7.97 25.85
N HIS A 123 -13.55 -6.67 26.14
CA HIS A 123 -14.48 -6.06 27.11
C HIS A 123 -15.57 -5.16 26.51
N ASP A 124 -15.35 -4.60 25.32
CA ASP A 124 -16.28 -3.69 24.64
C ASP A 124 -16.23 -3.91 23.11
N PRO A 125 -16.81 -5.03 22.62
CA PRO A 125 -16.80 -5.36 21.20
C PRO A 125 -17.57 -4.35 20.32
N GLU A 126 -18.50 -3.58 20.90
CA GLU A 126 -19.25 -2.51 20.22
C GLU A 126 -18.41 -1.24 19.98
N HIS A 127 -17.36 -1.01 20.79
CA HIS A 127 -16.47 0.14 20.63
C HIS A 127 -15.73 0.12 19.29
N LEU A 128 -15.27 -1.06 18.86
CA LEU A 128 -14.62 -1.25 17.57
C LEU A 128 -15.63 -1.28 16.42
N ARG A 129 -16.88 -1.73 16.67
CA ARG A 129 -18.00 -1.65 15.70
C ARG A 129 -18.35 -0.21 15.34
N SER A 130 -18.31 0.69 16.31
CA SER A 130 -18.77 2.08 16.20
C SER A 130 -17.67 3.05 15.72
N GLY A 131 -16.47 2.54 15.42
CA GLY A 131 -15.35 3.32 14.90
C GLY A 131 -15.69 3.86 13.50
N ASP A 132 -15.65 5.18 13.38
CA ASP A 132 -15.98 5.97 12.20
C ASP A 132 -15.32 5.43 10.92
N GLY A 133 -16.05 4.58 10.18
CA GLY A 133 -15.93 4.28 8.75
C GLY A 133 -14.55 3.95 8.17
N ASN A 134 -13.50 3.77 8.97
CA ASN A 134 -12.14 3.61 8.48
C ASN A 134 -11.87 2.12 8.23
N PRO A 135 -11.83 1.66 6.95
CA PRO A 135 -11.63 0.25 6.60
C PRO A 135 -10.24 -0.29 6.97
N ARG A 136 -9.38 0.52 7.61
CA ARG A 136 -8.02 0.18 8.01
C ARG A 136 -7.83 -0.14 9.49
N SER A 137 -8.78 0.19 10.38
CA SER A 137 -8.75 -0.38 11.73
C SER A 137 -9.57 -1.66 11.70
N GLY A 138 -8.89 -2.81 11.70
CA GLY A 138 -9.42 -4.17 11.51
C GLY A 138 -10.38 -4.64 12.62
N GLY A 139 -11.40 -3.84 12.91
CA GLY A 139 -12.43 -4.04 13.93
C GLY A 139 -13.83 -3.74 13.40
N ALA A 140 -14.02 -3.65 12.08
CA ALA A 140 -15.34 -3.81 11.50
C ALA A 140 -15.76 -5.25 11.79
N SER A 141 -16.59 -5.39 12.79
CA SER A 141 -17.36 -6.58 13.06
C SER A 141 -18.25 -6.90 11.87
N MET A 142 -17.67 -7.56 10.87
CA MET A 142 -18.42 -8.01 9.72
C MET A 142 -19.63 -8.78 10.24
N ASP A 143 -20.82 -8.35 9.83
CA ASP A 143 -21.97 -9.24 9.88
C ASP A 143 -21.48 -10.57 9.25
N PRO A 144 -21.74 -11.75 9.85
CA PRO A 144 -21.44 -13.00 9.15
C PRO A 144 -21.94 -12.97 7.70
N ALA A 145 -23.03 -12.27 7.37
CA ALA A 145 -23.45 -12.07 5.98
C ALA A 145 -22.46 -11.24 5.12
N GLU A 146 -21.77 -10.25 5.69
CA GLU A 146 -20.73 -9.45 5.01
C GLU A 146 -19.43 -10.24 4.83
N GLY A 147 -19.08 -11.08 5.81
CA GLY A 147 -17.90 -11.95 5.73
C GLY A 147 -17.98 -13.06 4.67
N HIS A 148 -19.18 -13.37 4.17
CA HIS A 148 -19.43 -14.40 3.15
C HIS A 148 -19.85 -13.80 1.80
N GLN A 149 -19.34 -12.61 1.45
CA GLN A 149 -19.55 -12.02 0.13
C GLN A 149 -18.38 -12.32 -0.82
N LEU A 150 -18.68 -12.77 -2.04
CA LEU A 150 -17.70 -12.91 -3.12
C LEU A 150 -17.80 -11.70 -4.05
N HIS A 151 -16.75 -10.89 -4.09
CA HIS A 151 -16.64 -9.80 -5.05
C HIS A 151 -16.10 -10.34 -6.38
N VAL A 152 -16.86 -10.13 -7.46
CA VAL A 152 -16.46 -10.50 -8.82
C VAL A 152 -16.41 -9.22 -9.66
N GLY A 153 -15.19 -8.78 -9.97
CA GLY A 153 -14.92 -7.57 -10.74
C GLY A 153 -14.51 -7.92 -12.16
N VAL A 154 -13.21 -7.87 -12.42
CA VAL A 154 -12.61 -8.10 -13.75
C VAL A 154 -12.73 -9.54 -14.21
N GLU A 155 -13.01 -10.47 -13.30
CA GLU A 155 -13.19 -11.90 -13.61
C GLU A 155 -14.35 -12.11 -14.60
N ARG A 156 -15.36 -11.23 -14.57
CA ARG A 156 -16.52 -11.28 -15.49
C ARG A 156 -16.12 -11.12 -16.95
N ILE A 157 -15.06 -10.36 -17.22
CA ILE A 157 -14.52 -10.15 -18.58
C ILE A 157 -13.31 -11.05 -18.84
N ARG A 158 -12.50 -11.32 -17.81
CA ARG A 158 -11.28 -12.12 -17.94
C ARG A 158 -11.59 -13.60 -18.15
N ALA A 159 -12.63 -14.13 -17.49
CA ALA A 159 -13.00 -15.54 -17.61
C ALA A 159 -13.42 -15.94 -19.03
N PRO A 160 -14.29 -15.20 -19.76
CA PRO A 160 -14.61 -15.55 -21.15
C PRO A 160 -13.48 -15.23 -22.14
N GLU A 161 -12.59 -14.28 -21.83
CA GLU A 161 -11.46 -13.91 -22.71
C GLU A 161 -10.49 -15.06 -22.96
N ILE A 162 -10.43 -16.06 -22.06
CA ILE A 162 -9.55 -17.23 -22.22
C ILE A 162 -9.85 -18.04 -23.50
N LEU A 163 -11.07 -17.93 -24.05
CA LEU A 163 -11.42 -18.57 -25.33
C LEU A 163 -10.66 -17.95 -26.51
N PHE A 164 -10.30 -16.68 -26.39
CA PHE A 164 -9.57 -15.91 -27.40
C PHE A 164 -8.08 -15.76 -27.05
N GLN A 165 -7.75 -15.76 -25.76
CA GLN A 165 -6.39 -15.61 -25.26
C GLN A 165 -6.03 -16.72 -24.25
N PRO A 166 -5.83 -17.98 -24.70
CA PRO A 166 -5.52 -19.11 -23.81
C PRO A 166 -4.21 -18.94 -23.03
N HIS A 167 -3.26 -18.19 -23.59
CA HIS A 167 -1.96 -17.90 -22.98
C HIS A 167 -2.07 -17.21 -21.61
N MET A 168 -3.20 -16.56 -21.29
CA MET A 168 -3.46 -16.01 -19.96
C MET A 168 -3.48 -17.07 -18.84
N LEU A 169 -3.73 -18.34 -19.19
CA LEU A 169 -3.66 -19.50 -18.30
C LEU A 169 -2.35 -20.29 -18.46
N GLY A 170 -1.39 -19.80 -19.24
CA GLY A 170 -0.18 -20.53 -19.58
C GLY A 170 -0.43 -21.70 -20.54
N ILE A 171 -1.56 -21.69 -21.26
CA ILE A 171 -1.87 -22.68 -22.28
C ILE A 171 -1.31 -22.17 -23.62
N ASP A 172 -0.35 -22.91 -24.18
CA ASP A 172 0.26 -22.63 -25.48
C ASP A 172 -0.57 -23.23 -26.63
N GLN A 173 -1.83 -22.80 -26.72
CA GLN A 173 -2.75 -23.14 -27.81
C GLN A 173 -3.29 -21.85 -28.41
N GLY A 174 -3.63 -21.91 -29.70
CA GLY A 174 -4.23 -20.79 -30.39
C GLY A 174 -5.64 -20.48 -29.88
N GLY A 175 -5.98 -19.20 -29.84
CA GLY A 175 -7.33 -18.74 -29.50
C GLY A 175 -8.36 -19.10 -30.56
N LEU A 176 -9.64 -19.00 -30.22
CA LEU A 176 -10.75 -19.32 -31.12
C LEU A 176 -10.64 -18.59 -32.48
N SER A 177 -10.29 -17.30 -32.48
CA SER A 177 -10.10 -16.51 -33.70
C SER A 177 -8.98 -17.04 -34.58
N GLU A 178 -7.85 -17.44 -33.98
CA GLU A 178 -6.69 -17.97 -34.70
C GLU A 178 -7.01 -19.34 -35.30
N VAL A 179 -7.71 -20.19 -34.55
CA VAL A 179 -8.14 -21.52 -35.02
C VAL A 179 -9.12 -21.38 -36.19
N ILE A 180 -10.11 -20.49 -36.09
CA ILE A 180 -11.06 -20.21 -37.18
C ILE A 180 -10.30 -19.73 -38.42
N GLU A 181 -9.38 -18.79 -38.25
CA GLU A 181 -8.57 -18.27 -39.37
C GLU A 181 -7.71 -19.38 -40.01
N CYS A 182 -7.06 -20.22 -39.19
CA CYS A 182 -6.24 -21.34 -39.65
C CYS A 182 -7.06 -22.36 -40.46
N VAL A 183 -8.30 -22.64 -40.06
CA VAL A 183 -9.21 -23.52 -40.79
C VAL A 183 -9.66 -22.89 -42.10
N ILE A 184 -10.12 -21.63 -42.07
CA ILE A 184 -10.61 -20.92 -43.26
C ILE A 184 -9.52 -20.78 -44.33
N ARG A 185 -8.27 -20.51 -43.93
CA ARG A 185 -7.12 -20.37 -44.86
C ARG A 185 -6.83 -21.62 -45.68
N GLN A 186 -7.32 -22.80 -45.30
CA GLN A 186 -7.11 -24.04 -46.05
C GLN A 186 -7.99 -24.16 -47.30
N PHE A 187 -8.99 -23.29 -47.45
CA PHE A 187 -9.94 -23.30 -48.58
C PHE A 187 -9.59 -22.24 -49.65
N SER A 188 -10.15 -22.38 -50.86
CA SER A 188 -9.99 -21.36 -51.92
C SER A 188 -10.73 -20.06 -51.57
N PRO A 189 -10.33 -18.90 -52.15
CA PRO A 189 -10.97 -17.61 -51.86
C PRO A 189 -12.49 -17.59 -52.06
N GLU A 190 -13.00 -18.34 -53.03
CA GLU A 190 -14.44 -18.44 -53.32
C GLU A 190 -15.17 -19.15 -52.17
N ILE A 191 -14.64 -20.28 -51.69
CA ILE A 191 -15.20 -21.06 -50.58
C ILE A 191 -15.03 -20.32 -49.26
N GLN A 192 -13.90 -19.64 -49.04
CA GLN A 192 -13.68 -18.81 -47.86
C GLN A 192 -14.80 -17.78 -47.70
N LYS A 193 -15.18 -17.11 -48.79
CA LYS A 193 -16.29 -16.14 -48.81
C LYS A 193 -17.62 -16.79 -48.45
N GLU A 194 -17.87 -18.02 -48.88
CA GLU A 194 -19.08 -18.76 -48.50
C GLU A 194 -19.07 -19.14 -47.01
N LEU A 195 -17.95 -19.64 -46.50
CA LEU A 195 -17.81 -20.05 -45.09
C LEU A 195 -18.01 -18.90 -44.11
N VAL A 196 -17.40 -17.73 -44.36
CA VAL A 196 -17.53 -16.56 -43.46
C VAL A 196 -18.95 -16.01 -43.40
N ASN A 197 -19.75 -16.22 -44.45
CA ASN A 197 -21.16 -15.80 -44.49
C ASN A 197 -22.10 -16.80 -43.79
N ASN A 198 -21.63 -18.00 -43.46
CA ASN A 198 -22.44 -19.09 -42.91
C ASN A 198 -21.88 -19.60 -41.58
N VAL A 199 -21.58 -18.68 -40.65
CA VAL A 199 -21.06 -19.02 -39.31
C VAL A 199 -22.21 -19.16 -38.33
N PHE A 200 -22.34 -20.35 -37.73
CA PHE A 200 -23.30 -20.64 -36.67
C PHE A 200 -22.54 -20.98 -35.38
N VAL A 201 -22.85 -20.28 -34.30
CA VAL A 201 -22.27 -20.55 -32.98
C VAL A 201 -23.23 -21.46 -32.21
N THR A 202 -22.74 -22.59 -31.72
CA THR A 202 -23.55 -23.60 -31.03
C THR A 202 -22.91 -24.02 -29.71
N GLY A 203 -23.66 -24.72 -28.86
CA GLY A 203 -23.20 -25.19 -27.55
C GLY A 203 -23.42 -24.19 -26.40
N GLY A 204 -22.97 -24.54 -25.19
CA GLY A 204 -23.16 -23.72 -23.99
C GLY A 204 -22.51 -22.32 -24.05
N PRO A 205 -21.24 -22.19 -24.51
CA PRO A 205 -20.58 -20.89 -24.62
C PRO A 205 -21.28 -19.90 -25.55
N ALA A 206 -22.17 -20.36 -26.45
CA ALA A 206 -22.99 -19.49 -27.30
C ALA A 206 -23.87 -18.51 -26.50
N ALA A 207 -24.18 -18.83 -25.23
CA ALA A 207 -24.96 -17.97 -24.34
C ALA A 207 -24.13 -16.87 -23.66
N LEU A 208 -22.82 -16.77 -23.93
CA LEU A 208 -21.98 -15.71 -23.37
C LEU A 208 -22.42 -14.33 -23.89
N PRO A 209 -22.69 -13.35 -23.00
CA PRO A 209 -23.06 -12.00 -23.41
C PRO A 209 -21.98 -11.36 -24.28
N GLY A 210 -22.36 -10.85 -25.44
CA GLY A 210 -21.45 -10.18 -26.38
C GLY A 210 -20.69 -11.11 -27.33
N LEU A 211 -20.91 -12.43 -27.29
CA LEU A 211 -20.30 -13.37 -28.24
C LEU A 211 -21.05 -13.44 -29.58
N ILE A 212 -22.39 -13.46 -29.53
CA ILE A 212 -23.28 -13.42 -30.69
C ILE A 212 -24.10 -12.14 -30.55
N ASN A 213 -24.14 -11.35 -31.62
CA ASN A 213 -24.86 -10.07 -31.66
C ASN A 213 -26.38 -10.27 -31.55
#